data_AF-A0A661VBN5-F1
#
_entry.id   AF-A0A661VBN5-F1
#
_cell.length_a   1.000
_cell.length_b   1.000
_cell.length_c   1.000
_cell.angle_alpha   90.00
_cell.angle_beta   90.00
_cell.angle_gamma   90.00
#
_symmetry.space_group_name_H-M   'P 1'
#
loop_
_entity.id
_entity.type
_entity.pdbx_description
1 polymer ?
#
loop_
_entity_poly.entity_id
_entity_poly.type
_entity_poly.pdbx_seq_one_letter_code
_entity_poly.pdbx_strand_id
1 'polypeptide(L)'
;MFYPQKMTEIEIIVPEQHVLAVTRVLAEQGVFHQEDARGYLRLEAGLKSADYWREESSAYASLERRILAVMQGLEVDEGEPPPADQVSMIEIEAVRPAVERLEQETRGLIEELTNEQKKLEQLQRYIHQLEPIADMDVEISALRNLRYIFAMLGIMPVDNLERLHTSLARIPFVLLTLRK
;
A
#
# COMPACT_ATOMS: atom_id res chain seq x y z
N MET A 1 -40.36 -14.86 25.51
CA MET A 1 -40.40 -13.55 24.84
C MET A 1 -39.38 -12.67 25.54
N PHE A 2 -38.36 -12.19 24.83
CA PHE A 2 -37.36 -11.30 25.41
C PHE A 2 -37.95 -9.89 25.49
N TYR A 3 -37.91 -9.29 26.67
CA TYR A 3 -38.33 -7.90 26.88
C TYR A 3 -37.08 -7.04 27.13
N PRO A 4 -37.06 -5.79 26.65
CA PRO A 4 -35.93 -4.89 26.88
C PRO A 4 -35.71 -4.67 28.39
N GLN A 5 -34.45 -4.68 28.81
CA GLN A 5 -34.07 -4.42 30.19
C GLN A 5 -34.18 -2.93 30.49
N LYS A 6 -34.69 -2.58 31.68
CA LYS A 6 -34.86 -1.18 32.10
C LYS A 6 -33.49 -0.53 32.32
N MET A 7 -33.16 0.48 31.52
CA MET A 7 -31.97 1.31 31.71
C MET A 7 -32.24 2.42 32.73
N THR A 8 -31.19 2.88 33.43
CA THR A 8 -31.26 4.00 34.39
C THR A 8 -30.26 5.06 33.96
N GLU A 9 -30.73 6.31 33.90
CA GLU A 9 -29.89 7.47 33.63
C GLU A 9 -29.07 7.82 34.88
N ILE A 10 -27.78 8.06 34.69
CA ILE A 10 -26.83 8.36 35.77
C ILE A 10 -25.96 9.53 35.31
N GLU A 11 -25.91 10.60 36.12
CA GLU A 11 -24.98 11.71 35.94
C GLU A 11 -23.73 11.50 36.79
N ILE A 12 -22.55 11.60 36.17
CA ILE A 12 -21.25 11.43 36.84
C ILE A 12 -20.47 12.73 36.70
N ILE A 13 -20.15 13.36 37.85
CA ILE A 13 -19.35 14.59 37.90
C ILE A 13 -17.92 14.21 38.28
N VAL A 14 -16.96 14.53 37.40
CA VAL A 14 -15.54 14.17 37.56
C VAL A 14 -14.67 15.42 37.44
N PRO A 15 -13.68 15.63 38.34
CA PRO A 15 -12.67 16.67 38.17
C PRO A 15 -11.85 16.46 36.88
N GLU A 16 -11.49 17.53 36.16
CA GLU A 16 -10.79 17.45 34.86
C GLU A 16 -9.57 16.51 34.87
N GLN A 17 -8.77 16.55 35.93
CA GLN A 17 -7.57 15.72 36.12
C GLN A 17 -7.84 14.20 36.20
N HIS A 18 -9.08 13.78 36.42
CA HIS A 18 -9.47 12.37 36.57
C HIS A 18 -10.40 11.86 35.46
N VAL A 19 -10.77 12.72 34.49
CA VAL A 19 -11.70 12.37 33.41
C VAL A 19 -11.23 11.14 32.63
N LEU A 20 -9.95 11.08 32.25
CA LEU A 20 -9.38 9.92 31.54
C LEU A 20 -9.45 8.63 32.37
N ALA A 21 -9.01 8.69 33.63
CA ALA A 21 -8.96 7.52 34.51
C ALA A 21 -10.36 6.95 34.77
N VAL A 22 -11.35 7.81 35.03
CA VAL A 22 -12.73 7.40 35.25
C VAL A 22 -13.35 6.85 33.97
N THR A 23 -13.13 7.52 32.82
CA THR A 23 -13.68 7.07 31.53
C THR A 23 -13.13 5.70 31.13
N ARG A 24 -11.84 5.44 31.39
CA ARG A 24 -11.23 4.13 31.16
C ARG A 24 -11.93 3.03 31.97
N VAL A 25 -12.10 3.25 33.27
CA VAL A 25 -12.78 2.27 34.14
C VAL A 25 -14.22 2.04 33.70
N LEU A 26 -14.94 3.10 33.29
CA LEU A 26 -16.31 2.98 32.79
C LEU A 26 -16.37 2.20 31.47
N ALA A 27 -15.40 2.39 30.57
CA ALA A 27 -15.29 1.67 29.32
C ALA A 27 -14.99 0.18 29.54
N GLU A 28 -14.10 -0.17 30.47
CA GLU A 28 -13.77 -1.55 30.84
C GLU A 28 -14.98 -2.33 31.37
N GLN A 29 -15.88 -1.67 32.10
CA GLN A 29 -17.09 -2.32 32.62
C GLN A 29 -18.10 -2.64 31.50
N GLY A 30 -18.14 -1.86 30.42
CA GLY A 30 -19.04 -2.12 29.27
C GLY A 30 -20.55 -2.02 29.58
N VAL A 31 -20.93 -1.50 30.75
CA VAL A 31 -22.33 -1.43 31.22
C VAL A 31 -22.99 -0.09 30.89
N PHE A 32 -22.21 0.90 30.45
CA PHE A 32 -22.67 2.28 30.24
C PHE A 32 -22.77 2.61 28.76
N HIS A 33 -23.86 3.30 28.40
CA HIS A 33 -23.99 4.00 27.13
C HIS A 33 -23.83 5.50 27.39
N GLN A 34 -22.84 6.13 26.76
CA GLN A 34 -22.68 7.57 26.85
C GLN A 34 -23.71 8.26 25.95
N GLU A 35 -24.54 9.10 26.52
CA GLU A 35 -25.38 10.03 25.76
C GLU A 35 -24.59 11.30 25.43
N ASP A 36 -24.79 11.80 24.21
CA ASP A 36 -24.09 13.00 23.71
C ASP A 36 -24.67 14.23 24.42
N ALA A 37 -24.11 14.58 25.58
CA ALA A 37 -24.53 15.72 26.42
C ALA A 37 -24.25 17.11 25.78
N ARG A 38 -24.15 17.18 24.44
CA ARG A 38 -23.92 18.41 23.65
C ARG A 38 -25.00 19.47 23.84
N GLY A 39 -26.18 19.09 24.33
CA GLY A 39 -27.31 20.01 24.55
C GLY A 39 -27.24 20.81 25.87
N TYR A 40 -26.77 20.21 26.96
CA TYR A 40 -27.00 20.75 28.31
C TYR A 40 -25.79 21.44 28.96
N LEU A 41 -24.55 21.14 28.54
CA LEU A 41 -23.33 21.65 29.19
C LEU A 41 -22.57 22.71 28.39
N ARG A 42 -23.21 23.34 27.40
CA ARG A 42 -22.55 24.30 26.51
C ARG A 42 -22.22 25.67 27.14
N LEU A 43 -22.57 25.91 28.40
CA LEU A 43 -22.42 27.24 29.00
C LEU A 43 -21.29 27.42 30.03
N GLU A 44 -20.76 26.37 30.69
CA GLU A 44 -19.79 26.62 31.79
C GLU A 44 -18.56 25.70 31.85
N ALA A 45 -18.55 24.55 31.16
CA ALA A 45 -17.38 23.67 31.13
C ALA A 45 -16.44 24.01 29.95
N GLY A 46 -15.56 24.99 30.17
CA GLY A 46 -14.25 25.14 29.49
C GLY A 46 -14.12 24.79 28.00
N LEU A 47 -14.43 25.73 27.11
CA LEU A 47 -14.15 25.68 25.67
C LEU A 47 -12.71 25.22 25.31
N LYS A 48 -11.73 25.45 26.19
CA LYS A 48 -10.32 25.04 26.02
C LYS A 48 -10.10 23.53 26.05
N SER A 49 -10.88 22.79 26.86
CA SER A 49 -10.74 21.35 27.02
C SER A 49 -11.27 20.61 25.78
N ALA A 50 -12.41 21.06 25.23
CA ALA A 50 -13.01 20.45 24.05
C ALA A 50 -12.15 20.59 22.78
N ASP A 51 -11.49 21.74 22.60
CA ASP A 51 -10.58 21.94 21.47
C ASP A 51 -9.29 21.13 21.62
N TYR A 52 -8.74 21.02 22.84
CA TYR A 52 -7.58 20.18 23.14
C TYR A 52 -7.85 18.69 22.82
N TRP A 53 -8.97 18.13 23.29
CA TRP A 53 -9.33 16.74 22.96
C TRP A 53 -9.58 16.51 21.48
N ARG A 54 -10.10 17.51 20.76
CA ARG A 54 -10.28 17.43 19.31
C ARG A 54 -8.94 17.37 18.59
N GLU A 55 -8.00 18.24 18.96
CA GLU A 55 -6.65 18.25 18.38
C GLU A 55 -5.91 16.94 18.67
N GLU A 56 -5.96 16.48 19.92
CA GLU A 56 -5.35 15.21 20.35
C GLU A 56 -5.94 14.02 19.59
N SER A 57 -7.27 13.93 19.45
CA SER A 57 -7.94 12.87 18.68
C SER A 57 -7.53 12.86 17.21
N SER A 58 -7.36 14.05 16.60
CA SER A 58 -6.90 14.18 15.22
C SER A 58 -5.45 13.73 15.07
N ALA A 59 -4.61 13.97 16.08
CA ALA A 59 -3.22 13.54 16.09
C ALA A 59 -3.10 12.01 16.19
N TYR A 60 -3.88 11.35 17.05
CA TYR A 60 -3.94 9.88 17.09
C TYR A 60 -4.45 9.28 15.78
N ALA A 61 -5.55 9.82 15.23
CA ALA A 61 -6.11 9.32 13.97
C ALA A 61 -5.13 9.48 12.79
N SER A 62 -4.32 10.54 12.80
CA SER A 62 -3.26 10.73 11.80
C SER A 62 -2.14 9.68 11.96
N LEU A 63 -1.72 9.42 13.20
CA LEU A 63 -0.70 8.43 13.52
C LEU A 63 -1.14 6.99 13.17
N GLU A 64 -2.38 6.65 13.47
CA GLU A 64 -3.00 5.37 13.09
C GLU A 64 -2.98 5.17 11.57
N ARG A 65 -3.48 6.15 10.80
CA ARG A 65 -3.48 6.07 9.32
C ARG A 65 -2.09 5.87 8.74
N ARG A 66 -1.09 6.52 9.33
CA ARG A 66 0.31 6.41 8.93
C ARG A 66 0.85 5.00 9.16
N ILE A 67 0.60 4.43 10.34
CA ILE A 67 0.99 3.05 10.65
C ILE A 67 0.29 2.06 9.71
N LEU A 68 -1.01 2.22 9.48
CA LEU A 68 -1.76 1.36 8.57
C LEU A 68 -1.23 1.41 7.13
N ALA A 69 -0.84 2.61 6.65
CA ALA A 69 -0.25 2.75 5.32
C ALA A 69 1.11 2.02 5.21
N VAL A 70 1.93 2.05 6.25
CA VAL A 70 3.18 1.30 6.31
C VAL A 70 2.92 -0.20 6.33
N MET A 71 1.99 -0.66 7.17
CA MET A 71 1.60 -2.07 7.23
C MET A 71 1.09 -2.58 5.89
N GLN A 72 0.26 -1.80 5.20
CA GLN A 72 -0.22 -2.12 3.86
C GLN A 72 0.94 -2.19 2.85
N GLY A 73 1.90 -1.27 2.91
CA GLY A 73 3.09 -1.29 2.06
C GLY A 73 4.00 -2.50 2.30
N LEU A 74 3.97 -3.06 3.51
CA LEU A 74 4.69 -4.27 3.90
C LEU A 74 3.86 -5.57 3.78
N GLU A 75 2.60 -5.47 3.35
CA GLU A 75 1.66 -6.59 3.29
C GLU A 75 1.48 -7.32 4.65
N VAL A 76 1.47 -6.56 5.75
CA VAL A 76 1.26 -7.07 7.12
C VAL A 76 -0.17 -6.81 7.55
N ASP A 77 -0.87 -7.86 7.97
CA ASP A 77 -2.23 -7.76 8.51
C ASP A 77 -2.26 -7.11 9.91
N GLU A 78 -3.36 -6.42 10.22
CA GLU A 78 -3.63 -5.90 11.56
C GLU A 78 -3.76 -7.06 12.56
N GLY A 79 -2.93 -7.02 13.62
CA GLY A 79 -3.02 -7.98 14.72
C GLY A 79 -4.15 -7.65 15.69
N GLU A 80 -4.48 -8.59 16.57
CA GLU A 80 -5.42 -8.32 17.66
C GLU A 80 -4.79 -7.34 18.66
N PRO A 81 -5.49 -6.25 19.04
CA PRO A 81 -4.99 -5.36 20.05
C PRO A 81 -4.91 -6.09 21.40
N PRO A 82 -3.91 -5.77 22.25
CA PRO A 82 -3.82 -6.34 23.58
C PRO A 82 -5.05 -5.96 24.42
N PRO A 83 -5.37 -6.75 25.48
CA PRO A 83 -6.50 -6.47 26.37
C PRO A 83 -6.44 -5.04 26.91
N ALA A 84 -7.60 -4.37 27.01
CA ALA A 84 -7.73 -2.97 27.40
C ALA A 84 -6.99 -2.62 28.73
N ASP A 85 -6.92 -3.59 29.64
CA ASP A 85 -6.24 -3.50 30.93
C ASP A 85 -4.73 -3.20 30.80
N GLN A 86 -4.12 -3.54 29.65
CA GLN A 86 -2.70 -3.35 29.36
C GLN A 86 -2.40 -2.12 28.49
N VAL A 87 -3.43 -1.41 28.01
CA VAL A 87 -3.28 -0.26 27.10
C VAL A 87 -3.24 1.04 27.88
N SER A 88 -2.06 1.60 28.11
CA SER A 88 -1.91 3.00 28.55
C SER A 88 -1.91 3.94 27.35
N MET A 89 -2.56 5.10 27.48
CA MET A 89 -2.49 6.16 26.47
C MET A 89 -1.03 6.56 26.26
N ILE A 90 -0.57 6.48 25.00
CA ILE A 90 0.84 6.69 24.65
C ILE A 90 1.04 8.15 24.26
N GLU A 91 2.04 8.83 24.81
CA GLU A 91 2.38 10.18 24.38
C GLU A 91 2.76 10.21 22.89
N ILE A 92 1.99 10.93 22.08
CA ILE A 92 2.15 11.00 20.61
C ILE A 92 3.57 11.43 20.23
N GLU A 93 4.14 12.39 20.96
CA GLU A 93 5.48 12.92 20.68
C GLU A 93 6.59 11.89 20.92
N ALA A 94 6.36 10.88 21.76
CA ALA A 94 7.32 9.78 21.95
C ALA A 94 7.31 8.79 20.78
N VAL A 95 6.15 8.61 20.13
CA VAL A 95 5.95 7.60 19.06
C VAL A 95 6.19 8.18 17.67
N ARG A 96 5.91 9.47 17.46
CA ARG A 96 6.11 10.18 16.19
C ARG A 96 7.47 9.90 15.53
N PRO A 97 8.63 10.01 16.22
CA PRO A 97 9.93 9.76 15.58
C PRO A 97 10.14 8.30 15.19
N ALA A 98 9.55 7.34 15.91
CA ALA A 98 9.65 5.93 15.57
C ALA A 98 8.85 5.61 14.31
N VAL A 99 7.64 6.17 14.18
CA VAL A 99 6.80 6.02 12.97
C VAL A 99 7.46 6.68 11.76
N GLU A 100 8.07 7.86 11.93
CA GLU A 100 8.79 8.55 10.84
C GLU A 100 9.98 7.74 10.32
N ARG A 101 10.77 7.12 11.21
CA ARG A 101 11.87 6.23 10.80
C ARG A 101 11.35 5.01 10.06
N LEU A 102 10.30 4.38 10.59
CA LEU A 102 9.68 3.21 9.97
C LEU A 102 9.16 3.51 8.56
N GLU A 103 8.50 4.67 8.38
CA GLU A 103 8.04 5.14 7.07
C GLU A 103 9.19 5.34 6.09
N GLN A 104 10.28 5.97 6.52
CA GLN A 104 11.44 6.23 5.67
C GLN A 104 12.13 4.92 5.24
N GLU A 105 12.36 4.01 6.17
CA GLU A 105 12.96 2.70 5.89
C GLU A 105 12.08 1.88 4.94
N THR A 106 10.78 1.81 5.24
CA THR A 106 9.81 1.06 4.42
C THR A 106 9.73 1.61 3.01
N ARG A 107 9.69 2.93 2.85
CA ARG A 107 9.62 3.57 1.53
C ARG A 107 10.84 3.24 0.67
N GLY A 108 12.04 3.30 1.26
CA GLY A 108 13.28 2.93 0.54
C GLY A 108 13.24 1.49 0.05
N LEU A 109 12.83 0.55 0.92
CA LEU A 109 12.72 -0.87 0.57
C LEU A 109 11.68 -1.15 -0.52
N ILE A 110 10.51 -0.49 -0.47
CA ILE A 110 9.47 -0.64 -1.50
C ILE A 110 9.95 -0.11 -2.86
N GLU A 111 10.62 1.05 -2.87
CA GLU A 111 11.17 1.64 -4.09
C GLU A 111 12.26 0.74 -4.71
N GLU A 112 13.16 0.19 -3.88
CA GLU A 112 14.19 -0.77 -4.30
C GLU A 112 13.56 -2.05 -4.87
N LEU A 113 12.58 -2.64 -4.17
CA LEU A 113 11.87 -3.84 -4.64
C LEU A 113 11.21 -3.60 -5.99
N THR A 114 10.54 -2.46 -6.16
CA THR A 114 9.87 -2.09 -7.41
C THR A 114 10.86 -1.95 -8.56
N ASN A 115 12.04 -1.39 -8.31
CA ASN A 115 13.08 -1.24 -9.32
C ASN A 115 13.69 -2.58 -9.74
N GLU A 116 13.94 -3.48 -8.78
CA GLU A 116 14.44 -4.83 -9.08
C GLU A 116 13.39 -5.67 -9.82
N GLN A 117 12.10 -5.56 -9.49
CA GLN A 117 11.02 -6.20 -10.24
C GLN A 117 10.98 -5.73 -11.70
N LYS A 118 11.05 -4.42 -11.95
CA LYS A 118 11.10 -3.86 -13.31
C LYS A 118 12.31 -4.36 -14.09
N LYS A 119 13.47 -4.40 -13.44
CA LYS A 119 14.71 -4.90 -14.05
C LYS A 119 14.60 -6.39 -14.39
N LEU A 120 14.01 -7.18 -13.50
CA LEU A 120 13.75 -8.59 -13.73
C LEU A 120 12.80 -8.80 -14.91
N GLU A 121 11.70 -8.06 -15.00
CA GLU A 121 10.80 -8.10 -16.16
C GLU A 121 11.51 -7.74 -17.47
N GLN A 122 12.35 -6.70 -17.45
CA GLN A 122 13.11 -6.28 -18.62
C GLN A 122 14.08 -7.39 -19.08
N LEU A 123 14.81 -8.00 -18.13
CA LEU A 123 15.73 -9.10 -18.42
C LEU A 123 14.98 -10.33 -18.96
N GLN A 124 13.83 -10.67 -18.39
CA GLN A 124 12.98 -11.75 -18.90
C GLN A 124 12.49 -11.47 -20.34
N ARG A 125 12.11 -10.23 -20.65
CA ARG A 125 11.75 -9.84 -22.03
C ARG A 125 12.94 -10.01 -22.98
N TYR A 126 14.15 -9.65 -22.57
CA TYR A 126 15.33 -9.86 -23.40
C TYR A 126 15.62 -11.34 -23.61
N ILE A 127 15.53 -12.17 -22.57
CA ILE A 127 15.67 -13.62 -22.71
C ILE A 127 14.65 -14.15 -23.72
N HIS A 128 13.38 -13.77 -23.59
CA HIS A 128 12.34 -14.24 -24.52
C HIS A 128 12.55 -13.78 -25.98
N GLN A 129 13.20 -12.62 -26.19
CA GLN A 129 13.56 -12.14 -27.52
C GLN A 129 14.81 -12.83 -28.09
N LEU A 130 15.73 -13.25 -27.22
CA LEU A 130 16.98 -13.92 -27.60
C LEU A 130 16.83 -15.46 -27.70
N GLU A 131 15.83 -16.04 -27.04
CA GLU A 131 15.52 -17.47 -27.07
C GLU A 131 15.45 -18.05 -28.51
N PRO A 132 14.78 -17.42 -29.50
CA PRO A 132 14.70 -17.95 -30.86
C PRO A 132 16.02 -17.90 -31.65
N ILE A 133 17.02 -17.16 -31.18
CA ILE A 133 18.34 -17.03 -31.83
C ILE A 133 19.44 -17.77 -31.05
N ALA A 134 19.13 -18.33 -29.88
CA ALA A 134 20.14 -18.93 -28.99
C ALA A 134 20.83 -20.16 -29.60
N ASP A 135 20.09 -20.97 -30.35
CA ASP A 135 20.60 -22.18 -31.01
C ASP A 135 21.13 -21.93 -32.44
N MET A 136 21.15 -20.67 -32.88
CA MET A 136 21.67 -20.31 -34.19
C MET A 136 23.17 -20.06 -34.14
N ASP A 137 23.95 -20.89 -34.82
CA ASP A 137 25.38 -20.66 -35.05
C ASP A 137 25.59 -19.60 -36.15
N VAL A 138 25.15 -18.37 -35.88
CA VAL A 138 25.24 -17.24 -36.82
C VAL A 138 25.89 -16.05 -36.12
N GLU A 139 27.01 -15.57 -36.65
CA GLU A 139 27.60 -14.30 -36.25
C GLU A 139 26.67 -13.13 -36.61
N ILE A 140 25.87 -12.67 -35.65
CA ILE A 140 24.97 -11.50 -35.82
C ILE A 140 25.76 -10.25 -36.25
N SER A 141 27.01 -10.13 -35.81
CA SER A 141 27.93 -9.05 -36.22
C SER A 141 28.20 -9.03 -37.73
N ALA A 142 28.20 -10.20 -38.40
CA ALA A 142 28.40 -10.29 -39.84
C ALA A 142 27.20 -9.72 -40.63
N LEU A 143 25.98 -9.84 -40.07
CA LEU A 143 24.76 -9.31 -40.67
C LEU A 143 24.71 -7.78 -40.68
N ARG A 144 25.46 -7.11 -39.79
CA ARG A 144 25.47 -5.65 -39.67
C ARG A 144 26.26 -4.93 -40.78
N ASN A 145 27.22 -5.62 -41.40
CA ASN A 145 28.16 -5.03 -42.37
C ASN A 145 28.04 -5.63 -43.78
N LEU A 146 26.83 -6.03 -44.17
CA LEU A 146 26.59 -6.58 -45.50
C LEU A 146 26.59 -5.47 -46.56
N ARG A 147 27.47 -5.61 -47.57
CA ARG A 147 27.72 -4.56 -48.59
C ARG A 147 26.68 -4.49 -49.70
N TYR A 148 26.01 -5.62 -49.97
CA TYR A 148 25.08 -5.77 -51.10
C TYR A 148 23.74 -6.41 -50.69
N ILE A 149 23.58 -6.79 -49.42
CA ILE A 149 22.40 -7.46 -48.89
C ILE A 149 21.92 -6.66 -47.67
N PHE A 150 20.62 -6.43 -47.57
CA PHE A 150 20.00 -5.82 -46.40
C PHE A 150 19.32 -6.91 -45.58
N ALA A 151 19.70 -7.04 -44.31
CA ALA A 151 19.11 -8.00 -43.38
C ALA A 151 18.34 -7.25 -42.29
N MET A 152 17.12 -7.70 -42.00
CA MET A 152 16.35 -7.26 -40.84
C MET A 152 15.93 -8.45 -39.99
N LEU A 153 16.15 -8.31 -38.68
CA LEU A 153 15.60 -9.22 -37.67
C LEU A 153 14.37 -8.55 -37.05
N GLY A 154 13.28 -9.30 -36.90
CA GLY A 154 12.05 -8.81 -36.31
C GLY A 154 11.13 -9.93 -35.87
N ILE A 155 10.10 -9.57 -35.11
CA ILE A 155 9.07 -10.48 -34.62
C ILE A 155 7.75 -10.06 -35.26
N MET A 156 6.99 -11.02 -35.80
CA MET A 156 5.65 -10.76 -36.33
C MET A 156 4.68 -11.90 -36.00
N PRO A 157 3.37 -11.62 -35.89
CA PRO A 157 2.35 -12.67 -35.81
C PRO A 157 2.35 -13.54 -37.08
N VAL A 158 2.21 -14.87 -36.90
CA VAL A 158 2.25 -15.85 -38.00
C VAL A 158 1.17 -15.57 -39.05
N ASP A 159 -0.02 -15.12 -38.63
CA ASP A 159 -1.14 -14.81 -39.52
C ASP A 159 -0.82 -13.71 -40.55
N ASN A 160 0.15 -12.85 -40.25
CA ASN A 160 0.57 -11.78 -41.15
C ASN A 160 1.67 -12.20 -42.13
N LEU A 161 2.21 -13.41 -42.02
CA LEU A 161 3.35 -13.88 -42.82
C LEU A 161 3.03 -13.90 -44.32
N GLU A 162 1.84 -14.39 -44.70
CA GLU A 162 1.40 -14.43 -46.10
C GLU A 162 1.27 -13.03 -46.72
N ARG A 163 0.79 -12.06 -45.92
CA ARG A 163 0.69 -10.67 -46.36
C ARG A 163 2.07 -10.09 -46.62
N LEU A 164 3.04 -10.35 -45.73
CA LEU A 164 4.42 -9.90 -45.93
C LEU A 164 5.05 -10.52 -47.18
N HIS A 165 4.88 -11.83 -47.38
CA HIS A 165 5.37 -12.52 -48.58
C HIS A 165 4.81 -11.87 -49.87
N THR A 166 3.52 -11.54 -49.86
CA THR A 166 2.86 -10.86 -50.98
C THR A 166 3.44 -9.47 -51.24
N SER A 167 3.70 -8.69 -50.18
CA SER A 167 4.32 -7.36 -50.29
C SER A 167 5.76 -7.41 -50.81
N LEU A 168 6.52 -8.43 -50.43
CA LEU A 168 7.93 -8.59 -50.84
C LEU A 168 8.08 -9.27 -52.21
N ALA A 169 7.03 -9.85 -52.79
CA ALA A 169 7.07 -10.58 -54.07
C ALA A 169 7.65 -9.79 -55.26
N ARG A 170 7.73 -8.46 -55.17
CA ARG A 170 8.28 -7.57 -56.21
C ARG A 170 9.80 -7.33 -56.10
N ILE A 171 10.44 -7.82 -55.04
CA ILE A 171 11.88 -7.69 -54.83
C ILE A 171 12.50 -9.07 -54.53
N PRO A 172 13.79 -9.31 -54.82
CA PRO A 172 14.46 -10.52 -54.35
C PRO A 172 14.51 -10.52 -52.81
N PHE A 173 13.86 -11.51 -52.17
CA PHE A 173 13.87 -11.64 -50.71
C PHE A 173 13.98 -13.11 -50.30
N VAL A 174 14.49 -13.34 -49.09
CA VAL A 174 14.47 -14.62 -48.41
C VAL A 174 13.92 -14.39 -47.00
N LEU A 175 12.86 -15.10 -46.63
CA LEU A 175 12.34 -15.12 -45.26
C LEU A 175 12.87 -16.35 -44.55
N LEU A 176 13.63 -16.15 -43.48
CA LEU A 176 14.06 -17.21 -42.57
C LEU A 176 13.19 -17.15 -41.32
N THR A 177 12.35 -18.15 -41.13
CA THR A 177 11.54 -18.28 -39.92
C THR A 177 12.35 -18.96 -38.84
N LEU A 178 12.59 -18.24 -37.75
CA LEU A 178 13.25 -18.79 -36.57
C LEU A 178 12.21 -19.56 -35.76
N ARG A 179 12.51 -20.82 -35.43
CA ARG A 179 11.62 -21.64 -34.61
C ARG A 179 11.76 -21.23 -33.15
N LYS A 180 10.64 -21.29 -32.43
CA LYS A 180 10.65 -21.39 -30.97
C LYS A 180 11.23 -22.73 -30.55
#